data_AF-A0A933YRL1-F1
#
_entry.id   AF-A0A933YRL1-F1
#
_cell.length_a   1.000
_cell.length_b   1.000
_cell.length_c   1.000
_cell.angle_alpha   90.00
_cell.angle_beta   90.00
_cell.angle_gamma   90.00
#
_symmetry.space_group_name_H-M   'P 1'
#
loop_
_entity.id
_entity.type
_entity.pdbx_description
1 polymer ?
#
loop_
_entity_poly.entity_id
_entity_poly.type
_entity_poly.pdbx_seq_one_letter_code
_entity_poly.pdbx_strand_id
1 'polypeptide(L)'
;MNKNSIITETWSNSDSEKMCLNGWPDDPGMKERYKEGEQCGGCSYFAPFNADYGLCCNQKSRHYLETVFEHFSCPTFVNEGWNTHSFTDTPGEF
;
A
#
# COMPACT_ATOMS: atom_id res chain seq x y z
N MET A 1 21.82 -14.04 -7.13
CA MET A 1 20.46 -13.67 -7.58
C MET A 1 19.63 -13.48 -6.33
N ASN A 2 19.09 -12.28 -6.11
CA ASN A 2 18.30 -11.98 -4.91
C ASN A 2 16.89 -12.57 -5.07
N LYS A 3 16.32 -13.12 -4.00
CA LYS A 3 14.96 -13.68 -3.99
C LYS A 3 14.15 -12.96 -2.92
N ASN A 4 13.07 -12.31 -3.34
CA ASN A 4 12.06 -11.80 -2.42
C ASN A 4 11.08 -12.94 -2.08
N SER A 5 10.61 -12.99 -0.84
CA SER A 5 9.59 -13.93 -0.39
C SER A 5 8.41 -13.14 0.13
N ILE A 6 7.20 -13.50 -0.30
CA ILE A 6 5.96 -12.98 0.27
C ILE A 6 5.54 -13.95 1.37
N ILE A 7 5.24 -13.42 2.55
CA ILE A 7 4.79 -14.20 3.71
C ILE A 7 3.36 -13.77 4.01
N THR A 8 2.40 -14.67 3.87
CA THR A 8 0.97 -14.39 4.08
C THR A 8 0.39 -15.12 5.29
N GLU A 9 1.17 -15.97 5.95
CA GLU A 9 0.69 -16.80 7.08
C GLU A 9 1.00 -16.21 8.46
N THR A 10 1.72 -15.09 8.52
CA THR A 10 2.03 -14.39 9.76
C THR A 10 2.00 -12.88 9.54
N TRP A 11 1.89 -12.14 10.64
CA TRP A 11 2.12 -10.70 10.64
C TRP A 11 3.59 -10.39 10.36
N SER A 12 3.82 -9.29 9.65
CA SER A 12 5.15 -8.74 9.41
C SER A 12 5.81 -8.22 10.68
N ASN A 13 5.02 -7.69 11.62
CA ASN A 13 5.43 -7.28 12.95
C ASN A 13 4.21 -7.17 13.89
N SER A 14 4.48 -6.94 15.18
CA SER A 14 3.44 -6.81 16.21
C SER A 14 2.54 -5.60 16.05
N ASP A 15 2.96 -4.56 15.34
CA ASP A 15 2.16 -3.35 15.17
C ASP A 15 1.12 -3.55 14.07
N SER A 16 1.50 -4.18 12.96
CA SER A 16 0.58 -4.66 11.93
C SER A 16 -0.49 -5.60 12.50
N GLU A 17 -0.11 -6.51 13.41
CA GLU A 17 -1.05 -7.36 14.15
C GLU A 17 -2.07 -6.52 14.94
N LYS A 18 -1.60 -5.62 15.81
CA LYS A 18 -2.47 -4.76 16.62
C LYS A 18 -3.43 -3.95 15.75
N MET A 19 -2.95 -3.40 14.65
CA MET A 19 -3.77 -2.60 13.74
C MET A 19 -4.90 -3.43 13.15
N CYS A 20 -4.60 -4.63 12.64
CA CYS A 20 -5.61 -5.56 12.16
C CYS A 20 -6.64 -5.90 13.23
N LEU A 21 -6.18 -6.26 14.43
CA LEU A 21 -7.07 -6.62 15.54
C LEU A 21 -7.93 -5.44 16.03
N ASN A 22 -7.48 -4.20 15.85
CA ASN A 22 -8.23 -2.99 16.19
C ASN A 22 -9.24 -2.57 15.11
N GLY A 23 -9.57 -3.44 14.16
CA GLY A 23 -10.61 -3.20 13.16
C GLY A 23 -10.14 -2.41 11.94
N TRP A 24 -8.82 -2.35 11.70
CA TRP A 24 -8.29 -1.72 10.48
C TRP A 24 -8.94 -2.23 9.18
N PRO A 25 -9.13 -3.56 8.96
CA PRO A 25 -9.78 -4.07 7.74
C PRO A 25 -11.23 -3.60 7.56
N ASP A 26 -11.87 -3.18 8.65
CA ASP A 26 -13.27 -2.75 8.68
C ASP A 26 -13.44 -1.23 8.69
N ASP A 27 -12.36 -0.47 8.55
CA ASP A 27 -12.39 1.00 8.46
C ASP A 27 -13.33 1.45 7.32
N PRO A 28 -14.47 2.10 7.62
CA PRO A 28 -15.44 2.50 6.61
C PRO A 28 -14.87 3.56 5.66
N GLY A 29 -13.93 4.38 6.11
CA GLY A 29 -13.25 5.35 5.26
C GLY A 29 -12.40 4.69 4.19
N MET A 30 -11.85 3.51 4.47
CA MET A 30 -11.08 2.73 3.49
C MET A 30 -12.00 2.10 2.43
N LYS A 31 -13.18 1.63 2.84
CA LYS A 31 -14.18 1.09 1.90
C LYS A 31 -14.66 2.14 0.89
N GLU A 32 -14.74 3.41 1.30
CA GLU A 32 -15.12 4.49 0.37
C GLU A 32 -14.00 4.80 -0.62
N ARG A 33 -12.77 4.99 -0.13
CA ARG A 33 -11.57 5.20 -0.96
C ARG A 33 -11.35 4.09 -1.98
N TYR A 34 -11.60 2.83 -1.59
CA TYR A 34 -11.57 1.69 -2.50
C TYR A 34 -12.51 1.89 -3.70
N LYS A 35 -13.74 2.37 -3.48
CA LYS A 35 -14.71 2.62 -4.57
C LYS A 35 -14.31 3.79 -5.45
N GLU A 36 -13.59 4.76 -4.89
CA GLU A 36 -13.02 5.89 -5.62
C GLU A 36 -11.77 5.50 -6.44
N GLY A 37 -11.32 4.24 -6.33
CA GLY A 37 -10.13 3.74 -7.03
C GLY A 37 -8.81 4.13 -6.36
N GLU A 38 -8.85 4.66 -5.13
CA GLU A 38 -7.67 5.02 -4.34
C GLU A 38 -7.03 3.77 -3.72
N GLN A 39 -6.34 3.03 -4.56
CA GLN A 39 -5.76 1.72 -4.27
C GLN A 39 -4.23 1.80 -4.38
N CYS A 40 -3.52 0.98 -3.60
CA CYS A 40 -2.06 0.95 -3.54
C CYS A 40 -1.40 0.87 -4.93
N GLY A 41 -1.92 0.07 -5.85
CA GLY A 41 -1.41 -0.05 -7.22
C GLY A 41 -1.49 1.25 -8.04
N GLY A 42 -2.33 2.21 -7.64
CA GLY A 42 -2.41 3.54 -8.23
C GLY A 42 -1.59 4.62 -7.49
N CYS A 43 -0.89 4.25 -6.41
CA CYS A 43 -0.22 5.18 -5.52
C CYS A 43 1.21 5.45 -5.99
N SER A 44 1.65 6.71 -5.93
CA SER A 44 3.02 7.13 -6.28
C SER A 44 4.13 6.41 -5.50
N TYR A 45 3.79 5.86 -4.34
CA TYR A 45 4.75 5.19 -3.46
C TYR A 45 4.66 3.66 -3.48
N PHE A 46 3.98 3.07 -4.46
CA PHE A 46 3.92 1.62 -4.61
C PHE A 46 5.12 1.10 -5.40
N ALA A 47 5.88 0.17 -4.81
CA ALA A 47 6.97 -0.52 -5.50
C ALA A 47 6.55 -1.97 -5.79
N PRO A 48 6.17 -2.31 -7.04
CA PRO A 48 5.62 -3.64 -7.36
C PRO A 48 6.68 -4.74 -7.22
N PHE A 49 6.27 -5.87 -6.65
CA PHE A 49 7.03 -7.13 -6.67
C PHE A 49 6.53 -8.06 -7.78
N ASN A 50 5.21 -8.12 -7.95
CA ASN A 50 4.51 -8.89 -8.98
C ASN A 50 3.16 -8.24 -9.29
N ALA A 51 2.24 -8.97 -9.92
CA ALA A 51 0.94 -8.48 -10.34
C ALA A 51 -0.02 -8.17 -9.17
N ASP A 52 0.20 -8.70 -7.98
CA ASP A 52 -0.73 -8.57 -6.85
C ASP A 52 -0.12 -7.79 -5.68
N TYR A 53 1.20 -7.89 -5.50
CA TYR A 53 1.88 -7.44 -4.29
C TYR A 53 3.02 -6.47 -4.59
N GLY A 54 3.23 -5.54 -3.66
CA GLY A 54 4.38 -4.63 -3.67
C GLY A 54 4.75 -4.16 -2.27
N LEU A 55 5.75 -3.28 -2.20
CA LEU A 55 6.17 -2.59 -0.99
C LEU A 55 5.55 -1.20 -0.95
N CYS A 56 5.08 -0.76 0.22
CA CYS A 56 4.75 0.64 0.41
C CYS A 56 6.01 1.42 0.82
N CYS A 57 6.40 2.39 -0.02
CA CYS A 57 7.54 3.27 0.20
C CYS A 57 7.18 4.61 0.86
N ASN A 58 5.90 4.85 1.19
CA ASN A 58 5.46 6.12 1.77
C ASN A 58 5.68 6.12 3.28
N GLN A 59 6.63 6.93 3.77
CA GLN A 59 6.94 7.08 5.19
C GLN A 59 5.77 7.60 6.04
N LYS A 60 4.80 8.29 5.43
CA LYS A 60 3.58 8.77 6.11
C LYS A 60 2.53 7.67 6.22
N SER A 61 2.67 6.59 5.45
CA SER A 61 1.73 5.48 5.47
C SER A 61 1.93 4.60 6.69
N ARG A 62 0.82 4.14 7.24
CA ARG A 62 0.81 3.04 8.22
C ARG A 62 1.34 1.71 7.66
N HIS A 63 1.51 1.61 6.34
CA HIS A 63 2.08 0.45 5.66
C HIS A 63 3.55 0.65 5.30
N TYR A 64 4.23 1.69 5.79
CA TYR A 64 5.62 1.94 5.41
C TYR A 64 6.51 0.71 5.62
N LEU A 65 7.17 0.27 4.54
CA LEU A 65 7.99 -0.95 4.47
C LEU A 65 7.23 -2.28 4.67
N GLU A 66 5.91 -2.25 4.60
CA GLU A 66 5.06 -3.43 4.60
C GLU A 66 4.78 -3.93 3.19
N THR A 67 4.60 -5.25 3.06
CA THR A 67 4.05 -5.84 1.84
C THR A 67 2.55 -5.54 1.78
N VAL A 68 2.10 -4.93 0.70
CA VAL A 68 0.70 -4.56 0.48
C VAL A 68 0.15 -5.24 -0.78
N PHE A 69 -1.13 -5.59 -0.74
CA PHE A 69 -1.89 -5.97 -1.92
C PHE A 69 -2.24 -4.72 -2.72
N GLU A 70 -2.14 -4.78 -4.05
CA GLU A 70 -2.33 -3.61 -4.92
C GLU A 70 -3.71 -2.95 -4.76
N HIS A 71 -4.74 -3.70 -4.36
CA HIS A 71 -6.08 -3.14 -4.14
C HIS A 71 -6.35 -2.64 -2.70
N PHE A 72 -5.34 -2.59 -1.82
CA PHE A 72 -5.51 -1.96 -0.51
C PHE A 72 -5.64 -0.44 -0.63
N SER A 73 -6.57 0.15 0.13
CA SER A 73 -6.74 1.59 0.23
C SER A 73 -6.00 2.15 1.45
N CYS A 74 -5.51 3.39 1.34
CA CYS A 74 -4.68 4.02 2.35
C CYS A 74 -5.05 5.50 2.58
N PRO A 75 -5.06 6.02 3.83
CA PRO A 75 -5.33 7.44 4.09
C PRO A 75 -4.28 8.39 3.49
N THR A 76 -3.07 7.89 3.22
CA THR A 76 -1.96 8.66 2.66
C THR A 76 -1.70 8.29 1.20
N PHE A 77 -2.77 7.91 0.48
CA PHE A 77 -2.72 7.67 -0.96
C PHE A 77 -2.29 8.94 -1.70
N VAL A 78 -1.40 8.78 -2.68
CA VAL A 78 -0.99 9.85 -3.59
C VAL A 78 -1.25 9.35 -5.00
N ASN A 79 -2.24 9.94 -5.67
CA ASN A 79 -2.68 9.46 -6.98
C ASN A 79 -1.60 9.69 -8.05
N GLU A 80 -1.12 8.62 -8.66
CA GLU A 80 -0.28 8.65 -9.87
C GLU A 80 -0.84 7.77 -10.99
N GLY A 81 -1.75 6.85 -10.65
CA GLY A 81 -2.29 5.85 -11.56
C GLY A 81 -1.46 4.56 -11.59
N TRP A 82 -1.88 3.62 -12.43
CA TRP A 82 -1.42 2.21 -12.42
C TRP A 82 -0.20 1.93 -13.30
N ASN A 83 0.57 2.98 -13.61
CA ASN A 83 1.76 2.88 -14.47
C ASN A 83 3.03 3.02 -13.62
N THR A 84 4.07 3.64 -14.17
CA THR A 84 5.30 3.94 -13.44
C THR A 84 5.03 4.83 -12.24
N HIS A 85 5.69 4.52 -11.12
CA HIS A 85 5.61 5.24 -9.87
C HIS A 85 6.84 6.13 -9.66
N SER A 86 6.63 7.38 -9.26
CA SER A 86 7.67 8.41 -9.13
C SER A 86 8.18 8.59 -7.72
N PHE A 87 7.51 8.02 -6.71
CA PHE A 87 7.86 8.11 -5.29
C PHE A 87 7.89 9.57 -4.78
N THR A 88 7.00 10.43 -5.29
CA THR A 88 6.83 11.83 -4.85
C THR A 88 5.37 12.15 -4.47
N ASP A 89 5.19 13.20 -3.68
CA ASP A 89 3.88 13.77 -3.34
C ASP A 89 3.27 14.56 -4.52
N THR A 90 4.05 14.90 -5.56
CA THR A 90 3.61 15.68 -6.74
C THR A 90 3.90 14.98 -8.08
N PRO A 91 3.21 13.86 -8.39
CA PRO A 91 3.40 13.16 -9.67
C PRO A 91 3.07 14.05 -10.87
N GLY A 92 3.93 14.04 -11.89
CA GLY A 92 3.70 14.77 -13.16
C GLY A 92 4.18 16.22 -13.20
N GLU A 93 4.72 16.77 -12.11
CA GLU A 93 5.30 18.13 -12.07
C GLU A 93 6.82 18.14 -12.35
N PHE A 94 7.24 17.62 -13.52
CA PHE A 94 8.65 17.57 -13.95
C PHE A 94 8.94 18.53 -15.11
#